data_AF-A0A7G8F5Q4-F1
#
_entry.id   AF-A0A7G8F5Q4-F1
#
_cell.length_a   1.000
_cell.length_b   1.000
_cell.length_c   1.000
_cell.angle_alpha   90.00
_cell.angle_beta   90.00
_cell.angle_gamma   90.00
#
_symmetry.space_group_name_H-M   'P 1'
#
loop_
_entity.id
_entity.type
_entity.pdbx_description
1 polymer ?
#
loop_
_entity_poly.entity_id
_entity_poly.type
_entity_poly.pdbx_seq_one_letter_code
_entity_poly.pdbx_strand_id
1 'polypeptide(L)' 'MYRIQELSSSGWTDHGARTTEIEAFWAAHALSQQEGQSARVLNPLDEMVCIMNRSGSTAIQTDHELVA' A
#
# COMPACT_ATOMS: atom_id res chain seq x y z
N MET A 1 0.96 0.31 -12.52
CA MET A 1 1.07 -0.81 -11.58
C MET A 1 0.92 -0.27 -10.17
N TYR A 2 0.45 -1.08 -9.22
CA TYR A 2 0.32 -0.68 -7.81
C TYR A 2 1.65 -0.88 -7.10
N ARG A 3 2.22 0.18 -6.54
CA ARG A 3 3.50 0.11 -5.81
C ARG A 3 3.27 -0.25 -4.36
N ILE A 4 4.20 -1.02 -3.80
CA ILE A 4 4.22 -1.40 -2.39
C ILE A 4 5.42 -0.73 -1.76
N GLN A 5 5.19 -0.03 -0.65
CA GLN A 5 6.24 0.63 0.11
C GLN A 5 6.24 0.20 1.56
N GLU A 6 7.42 0.13 2.15
CA GLU A 6 7.66 -0.15 3.56
C GLU A 6 8.16 1.10 4.27
N LEU A 7 7.71 1.32 5.51
CA LEU A 7 8.17 2.42 6.35
C LEU A 7 9.43 2.02 7.13
N SER A 8 10.57 2.53 6.68
CA SER A 8 11.87 2.41 7.34
C SER A 8 12.20 3.64 8.20
N SER A 9 13.34 3.61 8.90
CA SER A 9 13.89 4.76 9.63
C SER A 9 14.22 5.95 8.73
N SER A 10 14.45 5.73 7.43
CA SER A 10 14.69 6.75 6.42
C SER A 10 13.42 7.20 5.67
N GLY A 11 12.24 6.70 6.06
CA GLY A 11 10.98 6.95 5.38
C GLY A 11 10.52 5.78 4.52
N TRP A 12 9.66 6.07 3.54
CA TRP A 12 9.05 5.06 2.69
C TRP A 12 9.98 4.56 1.60
N THR A 13 10.21 3.25 1.56
CA THR A 13 11.09 2.57 0.59
C THR A 13 10.28 1.64 -0.31
N ASP A 14 10.55 1.66 -1.62
CA ASP A 14 9.87 0.77 -2.57
C ASP A 14 10.28 -0.70 -2.34
N HIS A 15 9.27 -1.57 -2.20
CA HIS A 15 9.45 -3.02 -1.99
C HIS A 15 8.97 -3.85 -3.21
N GLY A 16 8.36 -3.19 -4.20
CA GLY A 16 7.96 -3.80 -5.47
C GLY A 16 6.61 -3.29 -5.96
N ALA A 17 6.08 -3.93 -7.01
CA ALA A 17 4.79 -3.59 -7.56
C ALA A 17 3.97 -4.83 -7.97
N ARG A 18 2.66 -4.66 -8.06
CA ARG A 18 1.71 -5.67 -8.57
C ARG A 18 0.80 -5.07 -9.62
N THR A 19 0.18 -5.93 -10.41
CA THR A 19 -0.69 -5.51 -11.52
C THR A 19 -2.03 -5.04 -10.99
N THR A 20 -2.59 -5.74 -10.01
CA THR A 20 -3.89 -5.42 -9.41
C THR A 20 -3.77 -4.89 -7.99
N GLU A 21 -4.77 -4.14 -7.55
CA GLU A 21 -4.84 -3.61 -6.18
C GLU A 21 -4.88 -4.72 -5.13
N ILE A 22 -5.66 -5.78 -5.39
CA ILE A 22 -5.83 -6.88 -4.44
C ILE A 22 -4.54 -7.68 -4.25
N GLU A 23 -3.75 -7.88 -5.30
CA GLU A 23 -2.42 -8.51 -5.19
C GLU A 23 -1.46 -7.63 -4.39
N ALA A 24 -1.48 -6.32 -4.63
CA ALA A 24 -0.66 -5.37 -3.89
C ALA A 24 -1.05 -5.33 -2.41
N PHE A 25 -2.35 -5.36 -2.10
CA PHE A 25 -2.88 -5.42 -0.75
C PHE A 25 -2.35 -6.65 0.00
N TRP A 26 -2.48 -7.85 -0.58
CA TRP A 26 -2.01 -9.07 0.08
C TRP A 26 -0.50 -9.11 0.28
N ALA A 27 0.26 -8.57 -0.68
CA ALA A 27 1.71 -8.47 -0.55
C ALA A 27 2.13 -7.45 0.53
N ALA A 28 1.51 -6.28 0.58
CA ALA A 28 1.73 -5.31 1.65
C ALA A 28 1.31 -5.88 3.02
N HIS A 29 0.26 -6.70 3.07
CA HIS A 29 -0.22 -7.32 4.29
C HIS A 29 0.77 -8.36 4.80
N ALA A 30 1.29 -9.21 3.92
CA ALA A 30 2.35 -10.15 4.29
C ALA A 30 3.58 -9.41 4.85
N LEU A 31 3.98 -8.31 4.20
CA LEU A 31 5.11 -7.49 4.61
C LEU A 31 4.92 -6.89 6.02
N SER A 32 3.74 -6.32 6.30
CA SER A 32 3.45 -5.69 7.58
C SER A 32 3.39 -6.67 8.76
N GLN A 33 3.19 -7.96 8.49
CA GLN A 33 3.19 -9.02 9.49
C GLN A 33 4.58 -9.58 9.79
N GLN A 34 5.51 -9.55 8.83
CA GLN A 34 6.85 -10.14 8.99
C GLN A 34 7.82 -9.22 9.74
N GLU A 35 7.83 -7.94 9.38
CA GLU A 35 8.83 -6.97 9.87
C GLU A 35 8.28 -6.07 11.00
N GLY A 36 6.96 -6.12 11.25
CA GLY A 36 6.25 -5.21 12.16
C GLY A 36 6.25 -3.74 11.70
N GLN A 37 6.85 -3.47 10.54
CA GLN A 37 6.89 -2.17 9.87
C GLN A 37 5.55 -1.90 9.17
N SER A 38 5.23 -0.62 9.00
CA SER A 38 4.04 -0.23 8.24
C SER A 38 4.31 -0.44 6.75
N ALA A 39 3.35 -0.99 6.04
CA ALA A 39 3.35 -1.08 4.59
C ALA A 39 2.24 -0.21 4.01
N ARG A 40 2.44 0.34 2.81
CA ARG A 40 1.39 1.05 2.06
C ARG A 40 1.37 0.62 0.61
N VAL A 41 0.21 0.77 0.00
CA VAL A 41 -0.01 0.57 -1.43
C VAL A 41 -0.32 1.90 -2.08
N LEU A 42 0.39 2.20 -3.16
CA LEU A 42 0.14 3.34 -4.04
C LEU A 42 -0.46 2.84 -5.36
N ASN A 43 -1.45 3.56 -5.89
CA ASN A 43 -2.00 3.31 -7.21
C ASN A 43 -1.03 3.80 -8.32
N PRO A 44 -1.34 3.59 -9.61
CA PRO A 44 -0.49 4.06 -10.71
C PRO A 44 -0.32 5.58 -10.81
N LEU A 45 -1.13 6.37 -10.09
CA LEU A 45 -1.04 7.82 -9.98
C LEU A 45 -0.27 8.28 -8.74
N ASP A 46 0.39 7.35 -8.05
CA ASP A 46 1.11 7.57 -6.79
C ASP A 46 0.25 8.00 -5.61
N GLU A 47 -1.07 7.78 -5.69
CA GLU A 47 -2.00 8.03 -4.59
C GLU A 47 -2.06 6.82 -3.65
N MET A 48 -2.09 7.07 -2.35
CA MET A 48 -2.18 6.01 -1.35
C MET A 48 -3.60 5.46 -1.27
N VAL A 49 -3.75 4.16 -1.56
CA VAL A 49 -5.03 3.45 -1.52
C VAL A 49 -5.17 2.55 -0.31
N CYS A 50 -4.06 2.16 0.31
CA CYS A 50 -4.09 1.39 1.54
C CYS A 50 -2.82 1.62 2.38
N ILE A 51 -2.98 1.63 3.70
CA ILE A 51 -1.88 1.56 4.67
C ILE A 51 -2.20 0.49 5.72
N MET A 52 -1.18 -0.22 6.16
CA MET A 52 -1.33 -1.33 7.09
C MET A 52 -0.11 -1.49 7.98
N ASN A 53 -0.34 -2.03 9.17
CA ASN A 53 0.69 -2.37 10.15
C ASN A 53 0.29 -3.67 10.85
N ARG A 54 1.05 -4.08 11.86
CA ARG A 54 0.75 -5.28 12.68
C ARG A 54 -0.65 -5.33 13.28
N SER A 55 -1.30 -4.18 13.48
CA SER A 55 -2.60 -4.07 14.14
C SER A 55 -3.78 -4.14 13.17
N GLY A 56 -3.54 -4.04 11.85
CA GLY A 56 -4.59 -4.11 10.84
C GLY A 56 -4.27 -3.27 9.61
N SER A 57 -5.31 -3.06 8.80
CA SER A 57 -5.23 -2.27 7.57
C SER A 57 -6.33 -1.21 7.52
N THR A 58 -6.06 -0.13 6.80
CA THR A 58 -7.02 0.91 6.47
C THR A 58 -6.97 1.11 4.96
N ALA A 59 -8.09 0.80 4.30
CA ALA A 59 -8.31 1.18 2.91
C ALA A 59 -8.67 2.66 2.86
N ILE A 60 -8.07 3.36 1.91
CA ILE A 60 -8.34 4.77 1.65
C ILE A 60 -9.10 4.80 0.33
N GLN A 61 -10.42 4.93 0.45
CA GLN A 61 -11.26 5.20 -0.70
C GLN A 61 -10.94 6.61 -1.19
N THR A 62 -10.16 6.71 -2.25
CA THR A 62 -10.16 7.90 -3.09
C THR A 62 -11.35 7.72 -4.01
N ASP A 63 -12.54 8.15 -3.58
CA ASP A 63 -13.63 8.40 -4.50
C ASP A 63 -13.14 9.51 -5.45
N HIS A 64 -12.47 9.12 -6.53
CA HIS A 64 -12.43 9.95 -7.72
C HIS A 64 -13.87 9.90 -8.21
N GLU A 65 -14.68 10.86 -7.80
CA GLU A 65 -15.85 11.21 -8.58
C GLU A 65 -15.33 11.42 -10.00
N LEU A 66 -15.58 10.43 -10.86
CA LEU A 66 -15.60 10.62 -12.31
C LEU A 66 -16.71 11.62 -12.55
N VAL A 67 -16.38 12.90 -12.44
CA VAL A 67 -17.22 13.97 -12.96
C VAL A 67 -17.23 13.77 -14.47
N ALA A 68 -18.32 13.17 -14.93
CA ALA A 68 -18.63 12.92 -16.34
C ALA A 68 -18.81 14.22 -17.13
#